data_AF-A0AAV5TSX7-F1
#
_entry.id   AF-A0AAV5TSX7-F1
#
_cell.length_a   1.000
_cell.length_b   1.000
_cell.length_c   1.000
_cell.angle_alpha   90.00
_cell.angle_beta   90.00
_cell.angle_gamma   90.00
#
_symmetry.space_group_name_H-M   'P 1'
#
loop_
_entity.id
_entity.type
_entity.pdbx_description
1 polymer ?
#
loop_
_entity_poly.entity_id
_entity_poly.type
_entity_poly.pdbx_seq_one_letter_code
_entity_poly.pdbx_strand_id
1 'polypeptide(L)'
;KPYSSDCIRRIAQNVSVGNLRIKLTGSNEFHREVFNLIKDFNIEGDLDLEHMYNDLLKEILVDSFVFDLSRACKFLNLNAVCEKITPEGLHQLYKNIIEGSTKLRGLFMRSCNDQYIAFLGLIGITYRD
;
A
#
# COMPACT_ATOMS: atom_id res chain seq x y z
N LYS A 1 11.54 18.41 20.66
CA LYS A 1 10.49 19.12 19.88
C LYS A 1 9.82 18.07 18.99
N PRO A 2 8.48 17.99 18.92
CA PRO A 2 7.81 17.12 17.96
C PRO A 2 8.14 17.57 16.54
N TYR A 3 8.38 16.62 15.64
CA TYR A 3 8.58 16.90 14.22
C TYR A 3 7.23 17.27 13.62
N SER A 4 7.17 18.36 12.85
CA SER A 4 5.95 18.74 12.12
C SER A 4 5.90 18.02 10.78
N SER A 5 4.73 17.47 10.45
CA SER A 5 4.38 16.87 9.16
C SER A 5 3.94 17.90 8.11
N ASP A 6 3.87 19.19 8.44
CA ASP A 6 3.25 20.22 7.59
C ASP A 6 3.91 20.31 6.21
N CYS A 7 5.22 20.11 6.15
CA CYS A 7 5.96 20.07 4.88
C CYS A 7 5.46 18.91 3.99
N ILE A 8 5.31 17.72 4.57
CA ILE A 8 4.84 16.51 3.88
C ILE A 8 3.41 16.71 3.41
N ARG A 9 2.54 17.29 4.27
CA ARG A 9 1.15 17.61 3.93
C ARG A 9 1.07 18.56 2.74
N ARG A 10 1.89 19.61 2.72
CA ARG A 10 1.95 20.56 1.60
C ARG A 10 2.39 19.88 0.30
N ILE A 11 3.37 18.98 0.35
CA ILE A 11 3.81 18.23 -0.84
C ILE A 11 2.66 17.35 -1.34
N ALA A 12 2.03 16.57 -0.45
CA ALA A 12 0.92 15.68 -0.81
C ALA A 12 -0.22 16.42 -1.54
N GLN A 13 -0.56 17.63 -1.07
CA GLN A 13 -1.70 18.39 -1.59
C GLN A 13 -1.42 19.22 -2.85
N ASN A 14 -0.16 19.60 -3.09
CA ASN A 14 0.16 20.62 -4.11
C ASN A 14 1.05 20.11 -5.24
N VAL A 15 1.57 18.88 -5.15
CA VAL A 15 2.55 18.36 -6.09
C VAL A 15 2.14 16.99 -6.60
N SER A 16 2.22 16.81 -7.92
CA SER A 16 2.21 15.47 -8.52
C SER A 16 3.59 14.85 -8.38
N VAL A 17 3.66 13.65 -7.80
CA VAL A 17 4.94 12.97 -7.55
C VAL A 17 5.10 11.85 -8.56
N GLY A 18 6.23 11.85 -9.29
CA GLY A 18 6.57 10.77 -10.20
C GLY A 18 6.69 9.44 -9.47
N ASN A 19 7.67 9.32 -8.58
CA ASN A 19 7.87 8.14 -7.73
C ASN A 19 8.05 8.57 -6.27
N LEU A 20 7.40 7.89 -5.35
CA LEU A 20 7.47 8.14 -3.92
C LEU A 20 8.01 6.90 -3.20
N ARG A 21 9.20 7.03 -2.60
CA ARG A 21 9.75 6.02 -1.70
C ARG A 21 9.71 6.54 -0.27
N ILE A 22 9.11 5.76 0.62
CA ILE A 22 8.99 6.12 2.03
C ILE A 22 9.68 5.05 2.87
N LYS A 23 10.68 5.51 3.63
CA LYS A 23 11.42 4.71 4.60
C LYS A 23 11.32 5.37 5.96
N LEU A 24 10.50 4.79 6.82
CA LEU A 24 10.22 5.29 8.16
C LEU A 24 10.55 4.22 9.21
N THR A 25 11.23 4.64 10.27
CA THR A 25 11.63 3.75 11.37
C THR A 25 11.12 4.31 12.70
N GLY A 26 10.30 3.53 13.41
CA GLY A 26 9.72 3.92 14.70
C GLY A 26 8.22 4.20 14.63
N SER A 27 7.52 4.09 15.77
CA SER A 27 6.05 4.02 15.83
C SER A 27 5.39 5.24 16.53
N ASN A 28 6.10 6.36 16.62
CA ASN A 28 5.57 7.56 17.26
C ASN A 28 4.47 8.24 16.42
N GLU A 29 3.80 9.24 17.01
CA GLU A 29 2.69 9.98 16.40
C GLU A 29 3.04 10.59 15.04
N PHE A 30 4.26 11.14 14.89
CA PHE A 30 4.71 11.68 13.60
C PHE A 30 4.71 10.62 12.50
N HIS A 31 5.16 9.39 12.79
CA HIS A 31 5.12 8.31 11.80
C HIS A 31 3.69 7.96 11.39
N ARG A 32 2.77 7.87 12.36
CA ARG A 32 1.33 7.64 12.11
C ARG A 32 0.76 8.69 11.18
N GLU A 33 1.09 9.95 11.46
CA GLU A 33 0.62 11.08 10.67
C GLU A 33 1.18 11.02 9.24
N VAL A 34 2.47 10.76 9.07
CA VAL A 34 3.06 10.64 7.74
C VAL A 34 2.42 9.50 6.94
N PHE A 35 2.16 8.34 7.57
CA PHE A 35 1.45 7.24 6.90
C PHE A 35 0.06 7.62 6.43
N ASN A 36 -0.70 8.33 7.27
CA ASN A 36 -2.03 8.79 6.93
C ASN A 36 -2.02 9.81 5.79
N LEU A 37 -0.92 10.54 5.58
CA LEU A 37 -0.79 11.48 4.47
C LEU A 37 -0.46 10.79 3.14
N ILE A 38 0.07 9.56 3.14
CA ILE A 38 0.51 8.88 1.90
C ILE A 38 -0.64 8.74 0.89
N LYS A 39 -1.84 8.40 1.38
CA LYS A 39 -3.04 8.26 0.54
C LYS A 39 -3.49 9.57 -0.11
N ASP A 40 -3.05 10.72 0.41
CA ASP A 40 -3.40 12.03 -0.11
C ASP A 40 -2.45 12.47 -1.24
N PHE A 41 -1.34 11.77 -1.47
CA PHE A 41 -0.44 12.07 -2.58
C PHE A 41 -1.08 11.70 -3.91
N ASN A 42 -0.87 12.57 -4.91
CA ASN A 42 -1.09 12.22 -6.30
C ASN A 42 0.19 11.62 -6.90
N ILE A 43 0.31 10.30 -6.91
CA ILE A 43 1.51 9.59 -7.37
C ILE A 43 1.28 9.07 -8.79
N GLU A 44 2.09 9.53 -9.74
CA GLU A 44 1.96 9.17 -11.15
C GLU A 44 2.67 7.86 -11.52
N GLY A 45 3.57 7.38 -10.67
CA GLY A 45 4.35 6.17 -10.85
C GLY A 45 4.30 5.29 -9.61
N ASP A 46 5.48 5.02 -9.05
CA ASP A 46 5.68 3.98 -8.04
C ASP A 46 5.55 4.54 -6.62
N LEU A 47 4.79 3.84 -5.78
CA LEU A 47 4.82 3.98 -4.33
C LEU A 47 5.54 2.79 -3.73
N ASP A 48 6.69 3.06 -3.11
CA ASP A 48 7.57 2.07 -2.51
C ASP A 48 7.62 2.23 -0.98
N LEU A 49 7.05 1.26 -0.28
CA LEU A 49 6.99 1.20 1.18
C LEU A 49 8.11 0.30 1.71
N GLU A 50 9.35 0.78 1.64
CA GLU A 50 10.55 -0.02 1.84
C GLU A 50 10.98 -0.15 3.32
N HIS A 51 11.38 -1.37 3.74
CA HIS A 51 12.06 -1.65 5.03
C HIS A 51 11.34 -1.18 6.30
N MET A 52 10.01 -1.10 6.24
CA MET A 52 9.21 -0.68 7.37
C MET A 52 8.80 -1.89 8.21
N TYR A 53 9.78 -2.48 8.90
CA TYR A 53 9.55 -3.52 9.92
C TYR A 53 9.08 -2.88 11.21
N ASN A 54 7.85 -2.37 11.19
CA ASN A 54 7.29 -1.68 12.32
C ASN A 54 5.89 -2.20 12.58
N ASP A 55 5.61 -2.54 13.84
CA ASP A 55 4.28 -2.94 14.30
C ASP A 55 3.20 -1.95 13.87
N LEU A 56 3.59 -0.67 13.72
CA LEU A 56 2.72 0.36 13.20
C LEU A 56 2.16 0.07 11.80
N LEU A 57 2.97 -0.45 10.89
CA LEU A 57 2.46 -0.81 9.56
C LEU A 57 1.60 -2.05 9.60
N LYS A 58 1.85 -3.00 10.50
CA LYS A 58 0.95 -4.14 10.68
C LYS A 58 -0.42 -3.71 11.19
N GLU A 59 -0.48 -2.59 11.90
CA GLU A 59 -1.72 -1.98 12.39
C GLU A 59 -2.45 -1.17 11.28
N ILE A 60 -1.70 -0.42 10.48
CA ILE A 60 -2.28 0.49 9.46
C ILE A 60 -2.56 -0.24 8.14
N LEU A 61 -1.71 -1.20 7.73
CA LEU A 61 -1.75 -1.84 6.42
C LEU A 61 -2.78 -2.98 6.37
N VAL A 62 -4.03 -2.60 6.62
CA VAL A 62 -5.22 -3.42 6.41
C VAL A 62 -5.78 -3.18 4.99
N ASP A 63 -6.72 -4.01 4.56
CA ASP A 63 -7.31 -3.96 3.21
C ASP A 63 -7.78 -2.55 2.82
N SER A 64 -8.43 -1.83 3.72
CA SER A 64 -8.92 -0.47 3.44
C SER A 64 -7.81 0.52 3.12
N PHE A 65 -6.69 0.45 3.83
CA PHE A 65 -5.54 1.32 3.57
C PHE A 65 -4.91 0.99 2.21
N VAL A 66 -4.79 -0.29 1.86
CA VAL A 66 -4.30 -0.71 0.54
C VAL A 66 -5.23 -0.22 -0.57
N PHE A 67 -6.54 -0.21 -0.36
CA PHE A 67 -7.48 0.37 -1.32
C PHE A 67 -7.27 1.87 -1.49
N ASP A 68 -7.05 2.61 -0.41
CA ASP A 68 -6.73 4.04 -0.50
C ASP A 68 -5.43 4.28 -1.29
N LEU A 69 -4.37 3.50 -1.00
CA LEU A 69 -3.11 3.57 -1.75
C LEU A 69 -3.29 3.24 -3.23
N SER A 70 -4.17 2.29 -3.56
CA SER A 70 -4.43 1.92 -4.95
C SER A 70 -4.97 3.11 -5.77
N ARG A 71 -5.75 4.00 -5.14
CA ARG A 71 -6.29 5.20 -5.80
C ARG A 71 -5.24 6.32 -5.89
N ALA A 72 -4.20 6.27 -5.08
CA ALA A 72 -3.15 7.27 -5.01
C ALA A 72 -2.02 7.04 -6.04
N CYS A 73 -1.68 5.78 -6.35
CA CYS A 73 -0.51 5.43 -7.18
C CYS A 73 -0.83 4.48 -8.35
N LYS A 74 0.10 4.40 -9.32
CA LYS A 74 0.00 3.43 -10.44
C LYS A 74 0.66 2.10 -10.13
N PHE A 75 1.74 2.09 -9.36
CA PHE A 75 2.41 0.86 -8.95
C PHE A 75 2.63 0.90 -7.45
N LEU A 76 2.27 -0.19 -6.78
CA LEU A 76 2.40 -0.30 -5.33
C LEU A 76 3.36 -1.44 -4.99
N ASN A 77 4.39 -1.16 -4.21
CA ASN A 77 5.32 -2.15 -3.69
C ASN A 77 5.14 -2.34 -2.18
N LEU A 78 4.64 -3.52 -1.81
CA LEU A 78 4.37 -3.99 -0.43
C LEU A 78 5.29 -5.15 -0.03
N ASN A 79 6.45 -5.31 -0.67
CA ASN A 79 7.37 -6.43 -0.40
C ASN A 79 7.80 -6.57 1.07
N ALA A 80 7.73 -5.50 1.86
CA ALA A 80 8.06 -5.51 3.27
C ALA A 80 6.91 -5.96 4.19
N VAL A 81 5.65 -5.89 3.76
CA VAL A 81 4.47 -6.05 4.62
C VAL A 81 3.28 -6.58 3.81
N CYS A 82 3.02 -7.89 3.88
CA CYS A 82 1.99 -8.57 3.07
C CYS A 82 0.98 -9.38 3.91
N GLU A 83 1.39 -9.80 5.11
CA GLU A 83 0.68 -10.79 5.95
C GLU A 83 -0.71 -10.36 6.42
N LYS A 84 -1.04 -9.06 6.33
CA LYS A 84 -2.30 -8.49 6.87
C LYS A 84 -3.37 -8.24 5.83
N ILE A 85 -3.03 -8.34 4.55
CA ILE A 85 -4.01 -8.22 3.47
C ILE A 85 -4.78 -9.55 3.43
N THR A 86 -6.09 -9.52 3.35
CA THR A 86 -6.85 -10.78 3.22
C THR A 86 -6.84 -11.28 1.77
N PRO A 87 -7.03 -12.58 1.51
CA PRO A 87 -7.27 -13.08 0.15
C PRO A 87 -8.42 -12.35 -0.55
N GLU A 88 -9.48 -12.03 0.18
CA GLU A 88 -10.63 -11.25 -0.29
C GLU A 88 -10.24 -9.81 -0.60
N GLY A 89 -9.38 -9.20 0.21
CA GLY A 89 -8.80 -7.88 -0.03
C GLY A 89 -8.01 -7.84 -1.33
N LEU A 90 -7.17 -8.85 -1.58
CA LEU A 90 -6.45 -8.99 -2.85
C LEU A 90 -7.38 -9.20 -4.04
N HIS A 91 -8.43 -10.01 -3.87
CA HIS A 91 -9.43 -10.24 -4.90
C HIS A 91 -10.20 -8.95 -5.25
N GLN A 92 -10.57 -8.16 -4.25
CA GLN A 92 -11.22 -6.86 -4.49
C GLN A 92 -10.27 -5.88 -5.18
N LEU A 93 -9.00 -5.85 -4.78
CA LEU A 93 -7.99 -5.00 -5.43
C LEU A 93 -7.81 -5.40 -6.90
N TYR A 94 -7.73 -6.71 -7.18
CA TYR A 94 -7.66 -7.26 -8.52
C TYR A 94 -8.86 -6.85 -9.38
N LYS A 95 -10.08 -6.97 -8.85
CA LYS A 95 -11.31 -6.47 -9.52
C LYS A 95 -11.22 -4.99 -9.82
N ASN A 96 -10.82 -4.18 -8.84
CA ASN A 96 -10.70 -2.73 -9.03
C ASN A 96 -9.71 -2.38 -10.16
N ILE A 97 -8.60 -3.11 -10.28
CA ILE A 97 -7.62 -2.92 -11.36
C ILE A 97 -8.25 -3.24 -12.73
N ILE A 98 -8.97 -4.36 -12.83
CA ILE A 98 -9.62 -4.80 -14.08
C ILE A 98 -10.73 -3.85 -14.51
N GLU A 99 -11.56 -3.43 -13.56
CA GLU A 99 -12.69 -2.53 -13.80
C GLU A 99 -12.24 -1.07 -14.02
N GLY A 100 -10.97 -0.76 -13.74
CA GLY A 100 -10.43 0.60 -13.85
C GLY A 100 -10.96 1.56 -12.80
N SER A 101 -11.49 1.05 -11.67
CA SER A 101 -12.00 1.87 -10.55
C SER A 101 -10.89 2.41 -9.64
N THR A 102 -9.62 2.15 -9.99
CA THR A 102 -8.43 2.57 -9.28
C THR A 102 -7.33 3.04 -10.23
N LYS A 103 -6.33 3.78 -9.73
CA LYS A 103 -5.14 4.18 -10.53
C LYS A 103 -4.15 3.04 -10.67
N LEU A 104 -4.17 2.10 -9.72
CA LEU A 104 -3.24 0.98 -9.65
C LEU A 104 -3.27 0.12 -10.92
N ARG A 105 -2.09 -0.17 -11.44
CA ARG A 105 -1.81 -0.98 -12.63
C ARG A 105 -0.93 -2.19 -12.30
N GLY A 106 -0.18 -2.13 -11.21
CA GLY A 106 0.62 -3.26 -10.75
C GLY A 106 0.83 -3.26 -9.24
N LEU A 107 0.87 -4.45 -8.68
CA LEU A 107 1.15 -4.71 -7.27
C LEU A 107 2.37 -5.62 -7.17
N PHE A 108 3.37 -5.20 -6.41
CA PHE A 108 4.51 -6.03 -6.04
C PHE A 108 4.40 -6.36 -4.56
N MET A 109 4.36 -7.65 -4.24
CA MET A 109 4.24 -8.11 -2.86
C MET A 109 5.01 -9.42 -2.69
N ARG A 110 5.63 -9.58 -1.51
CA ARG A 110 6.24 -10.84 -1.11
C ARG A 110 5.15 -11.68 -0.44
N SER A 111 4.67 -12.71 -1.13
CA SER A 111 3.54 -13.52 -0.63
C SER A 111 3.93 -14.44 0.53
N CYS A 112 2.99 -14.63 1.45
CA CYS A 112 2.91 -15.86 2.24
C CYS A 112 2.08 -16.88 1.43
N ASN A 113 2.55 -18.13 1.35
CA ASN A 113 1.99 -19.14 0.44
C ASN A 113 0.46 -19.29 0.58
N ASP A 114 -0.07 -19.37 1.80
CA ASP A 114 -1.49 -19.67 2.03
C ASP A 114 -2.43 -18.55 1.53
N GLN A 115 -2.06 -17.29 1.79
CA GLN A 115 -2.83 -16.12 1.35
C GLN A 115 -2.90 -16.05 -0.17
N TYR A 116 -1.78 -16.31 -0.84
CA TYR A 116 -1.69 -16.27 -2.30
C TYR A 116 -2.47 -17.43 -2.92
N ILE A 117 -2.34 -18.64 -2.38
CA ILE A 117 -3.10 -19.81 -2.85
C ILE A 117 -4.61 -19.57 -2.69
N ALA A 118 -5.04 -19.00 -1.55
CA ALA A 118 -6.44 -18.66 -1.34
C ALA A 118 -6.94 -17.62 -2.35
N PHE A 119 -6.15 -16.56 -2.60
CA PHE A 119 -6.46 -15.56 -3.63
C PHE A 119 -6.56 -16.18 -5.03
N LEU A 120 -5.61 -17.05 -5.41
CA LEU A 120 -5.66 -17.77 -6.68
C LEU A 120 -6.96 -18.57 -6.82
N GLY A 121 -7.39 -19.24 -5.76
CA GLY A 121 -8.68 -19.93 -5.72
C GLY A 121 -9.87 -19.01 -5.98
N LEU A 122 -9.87 -17.79 -5.41
CA LEU A 122 -10.93 -16.79 -5.62
C LEU A 122 -11.02 -16.31 -7.08
N ILE A 123 -9.91 -16.31 -7.82
CA ILE A 123 -9.88 -15.96 -9.25
C ILE A 123 -9.97 -17.19 -10.17
N GLY A 124 -10.27 -18.37 -9.62
CA GLY A 124 -10.47 -19.61 -10.37
C GLY A 124 -9.18 -20.33 -10.80
N ILE A 125 -8.04 -19.97 -10.23
CA ILE A 125 -6.75 -20.63 -10.48
C ILE A 125 -6.50 -21.66 -9.39
N THR A 126 -6.34 -22.92 -9.79
CA THR A 126 -5.93 -23.99 -8.87
C THR A 126 -4.41 -24.11 -8.87
N TYR A 127 -3.80 -23.91 -7.70
CA TYR A 127 -2.39 -24.20 -7.50
C TYR A 127 -2.21 -25.69 -7.17
N ARG A 128 -1.30 -26.37 -7.87
CA ARG A 128 -0.90 -27.76 -7.62
C ARG A 128 0.61 -27.77 -7.45
N ASP A 129 1.07 -28.25 -6.30
CA ASP A 129 2.49 -28.53 -6.06
C ASP A 129 3.02 -29.66 -6.94
#